data_AF-A0A496NCD5-F1
#
_entry.id   AF-A0A496NCD5-F1
#
_cell.length_a   1.000
_cell.length_b   1.000
_cell.length_c   1.000
_cell.angle_alpha   90.00
_cell.angle_beta   90.00
_cell.angle_gamma   90.00
#
_symmetry.space_group_name_H-M   'P 1'
#
loop_
_entity.id
_entity.type
_entity.pdbx_description
1 polymer ?
#
loop_
_entity_poly.entity_id
_entity_poly.type
_entity_poly.pdbx_seq_one_letter_code
_entity_poly.pdbx_strand_id
1 'polypeptide(L)'
;MFFASFDVDKLTIKDARTIIENIADHNQIQQLLSDKERNKLEEIASPIFTLGKSEQQIYQALKDFFENFSVTVPTGETYRFYHDEAVNKMYFADDAGYVEAQKFARQKQSLEKE
;
A
#
# COMPACT_ATOMS: atom_id res chain seq x y z
N MET A 1 -8.34 -9.22 4.73
CA MET A 1 -6.99 -9.72 5.17
C MET A 1 -5.96 -8.60 5.04
N PHE A 2 -5.05 -8.45 6.02
CA PHE A 2 -4.09 -7.34 6.09
C PHE A 2 -2.72 -7.74 5.46
N PHE A 3 -2.19 -6.93 4.53
CA PHE A 3 -1.01 -7.31 3.76
C PHE A 3 0.26 -6.48 4.02
N ALA A 4 0.17 -5.20 4.41
CA ALA A 4 1.37 -4.38 4.70
C ALA A 4 1.03 -3.11 5.49
N SER A 5 1.90 -2.71 6.43
CA SER A 5 1.84 -1.41 7.13
C SER A 5 3.14 -0.63 6.99
N PHE A 6 3.07 0.67 6.75
CA PHE A 6 4.26 1.52 6.66
C PHE A 6 4.00 2.93 7.19
N ASP A 7 5.06 3.60 7.68
CA ASP A 7 5.04 4.93 8.30
C ASP A 7 5.10 6.00 7.20
N VAL A 8 4.09 6.88 7.12
CA VAL A 8 3.93 7.80 5.99
C VAL A 8 5.01 8.89 5.99
N ASP A 9 5.40 9.39 7.17
CA ASP A 9 6.45 10.43 7.29
C ASP A 9 7.86 9.90 7.03
N LYS A 10 8.05 8.58 7.03
CA LYS A 10 9.34 7.92 6.75
C LYS A 10 9.35 7.20 5.42
N LEU A 11 8.30 7.34 4.62
CA LEU A 11 8.20 6.66 3.34
C LEU A 11 9.23 7.20 2.37
N THR A 12 10.36 6.52 2.24
CA THR A 12 11.31 6.82 1.18
C THR A 12 10.83 6.23 -0.15
N ILE A 13 11.35 6.73 -1.27
CA ILE A 13 11.12 6.14 -2.61
C ILE A 13 11.48 4.65 -2.61
N LYS A 14 12.53 4.27 -1.86
CA LYS A 14 12.97 2.88 -1.72
C LYS A 14 11.92 2.05 -0.97
N ASP A 15 11.39 2.55 0.14
CA ASP A 15 10.37 1.83 0.91
C ASP A 15 9.08 1.66 0.12
N ALA A 16 8.62 2.73 -0.55
CA ALA A 16 7.47 2.69 -1.43
C ALA A 16 7.63 1.63 -2.53
N ARG A 17 8.81 1.55 -3.14
CA ARG A 17 9.12 0.54 -4.15
C ARG A 17 9.14 -0.87 -3.56
N THR A 18 9.75 -1.07 -2.39
CA THR A 18 9.74 -2.37 -1.70
C THR A 18 8.31 -2.81 -1.34
N ILE A 19 7.43 -1.89 -0.95
CA ILE A 19 6.02 -2.19 -0.69
C ILE A 19 5.33 -2.65 -1.98
N ILE A 20 5.55 -1.93 -3.08
CA ILE A 20 4.94 -2.26 -4.38
C ILE A 20 5.49 -3.57 -4.93
N GLU A 21 6.79 -3.81 -4.82
CA GLU A 21 7.45 -5.08 -5.15
C GLU A 21 6.87 -6.22 -4.30
N ASN A 22 6.70 -6.03 -2.98
CA ASN A 22 6.09 -7.05 -2.12
C ASN A 22 4.62 -7.34 -2.49
N ILE A 23 3.84 -6.32 -2.88
CA ILE A 23 2.46 -6.50 -3.34
C ILE A 23 2.43 -7.21 -4.69
N ALA A 24 3.33 -6.83 -5.61
CA ALA A 24 3.48 -7.44 -6.92
C ALA A 24 3.95 -8.89 -6.81
N ASP A 25 4.92 -9.22 -5.96
CA ASP A 25 5.48 -10.57 -5.80
C ASP A 25 4.60 -11.50 -4.92
N HIS A 26 3.62 -10.94 -4.20
CA HIS A 26 2.68 -11.75 -3.44
C HIS A 26 1.75 -12.52 -4.39
N ASN A 27 2.04 -13.80 -4.60
CA ASN A 27 1.32 -14.70 -5.50
C ASN A 27 -0.21 -14.71 -5.25
N GLN A 28 -0.65 -14.54 -3.99
CA GLN A 28 -2.07 -14.41 -3.67
C GLN A 28 -2.70 -13.13 -4.23
N ILE A 29 -2.00 -11.99 -4.20
CA ILE A 29 -2.50 -10.73 -4.78
C ILE A 29 -2.42 -10.80 -6.30
N GLN A 30 -1.37 -11.39 -6.89
CA GLN A 30 -1.29 -11.58 -8.34
C GLN A 30 -2.50 -12.30 -8.92
N GLN A 31 -3.03 -13.30 -8.23
CA GLN A 31 -4.22 -14.06 -8.66
C GLN A 31 -5.52 -13.25 -8.54
N LEU A 32 -5.50 -12.18 -7.74
CA LEU A 32 -6.63 -11.32 -7.45
C LEU A 32 -6.65 -10.06 -8.33
N LEU A 33 -5.51 -9.69 -8.92
CA LEU A 33 -5.35 -8.54 -9.81
C LEU A 33 -5.83 -8.83 -11.23
N SER A 34 -6.57 -7.90 -11.80
CA SER A 34 -6.81 -7.82 -13.24
C SER A 34 -5.50 -7.52 -13.99
N ASP A 35 -5.39 -7.90 -15.26
CA ASP A 35 -4.19 -7.59 -16.06
C ASP A 35 -3.83 -6.10 -16.07
N LYS A 36 -4.84 -5.23 -16.04
CA LYS A 36 -4.65 -3.77 -15.95
C LYS A 36 -4.02 -3.33 -14.61
N GLU A 37 -4.39 -3.96 -13.51
CA GLU A 37 -3.89 -3.64 -12.17
C GLU A 37 -2.50 -4.22 -11.96
N ARG A 38 -2.26 -5.43 -12.49
CA ARG A 38 -0.93 -6.07 -12.52
C ARG A 38 0.06 -5.20 -13.31
N ASN A 39 -0.30 -4.79 -14.53
CA ASN A 39 0.55 -3.92 -15.35
C ASN A 39 0.88 -2.59 -14.65
N LYS A 40 -0.06 -1.99 -13.91
CA LYS A 40 0.20 -0.77 -13.12
C LYS A 40 1.21 -1.01 -11.98
N LEU A 41 1.07 -2.12 -11.27
CA LEU A 41 2.00 -2.50 -10.20
C LEU A 41 3.40 -2.76 -10.77
N GLU A 42 3.50 -3.52 -11.86
CA GLU A 42 4.78 -3.79 -12.54
C GLU A 42 5.41 -2.52 -13.11
N GLU A 43 4.61 -1.60 -13.66
CA GLU A 43 5.10 -0.32 -14.16
C GLU A 43 5.74 0.52 -13.06
N ILE A 44 5.14 0.56 -11.87
CA ILE A 44 5.65 1.38 -10.76
C ILE A 44 6.79 0.67 -10.00
N ALA A 45 6.75 -0.65 -9.91
CA ALA A 45 7.86 -1.46 -9.40
C ALA A 45 9.09 -1.39 -10.32
N SER A 46 8.88 -1.11 -11.61
CA SER A 46 9.95 -1.09 -12.60
C SER A 46 11.02 -0.05 -12.26
N PRO A 47 12.32 -0.40 -12.37
CA PRO A 47 13.40 0.57 -12.21
C PRO A 47 13.33 1.73 -13.22
N ILE A 48 12.58 1.57 -14.31
CA ILE A 48 12.36 2.60 -15.33
C ILE A 48 11.38 3.66 -14.82
N PHE A 49 10.53 3.36 -13.83
CA PHE A 49 9.57 4.30 -13.26
C PHE A 49 10.22 5.58 -12.74
N THR A 50 11.39 5.45 -12.11
CA THR A 50 12.13 6.58 -11.53
C THR A 50 13.06 7.26 -12.53
N LEU A 51 13.23 6.69 -13.73
CA LEU A 51 14.24 7.12 -14.68
C LEU A 51 13.84 8.46 -15.33
N GLY A 52 14.69 9.46 -15.18
CA GLY A 52 14.45 10.81 -15.71
C GLY A 52 13.41 11.65 -14.94
N LYS A 53 12.92 11.16 -13.79
CA LYS A 53 12.03 11.92 -12.89
C LYS A 53 12.81 12.49 -11.70
N SER A 54 12.43 13.68 -11.26
CA SER A 54 12.94 14.24 -9.99
C SER A 54 12.33 13.50 -8.79
N GLU A 55 12.97 13.58 -7.61
CA GLU A 55 12.44 12.98 -6.39
C GLU A 55 11.01 13.45 -6.07
N GLN A 56 10.71 14.73 -6.28
CA GLN A 56 9.35 15.27 -6.12
C GLN A 56 8.34 14.64 -7.07
N GLN A 57 8.72 14.42 -8.35
CA GLN A 57 7.84 13.77 -9.32
C GLN A 57 7.59 12.30 -8.97
N ILE A 58 8.61 11.62 -8.47
CA ILE A 58 8.49 10.23 -8.01
C ILE A 58 7.58 10.18 -6.78
N TYR A 59 7.80 11.06 -5.80
CA TYR A 59 6.99 11.15 -4.59
C TYR A 59 5.52 11.44 -4.91
N GLN A 60 5.26 12.40 -5.80
CA GLN A 60 3.90 12.72 -6.23
C GLN A 60 3.24 11.53 -6.92
N ALA A 61 3.94 10.87 -7.85
CA ALA A 61 3.40 9.70 -8.54
C ALA A 61 3.14 8.50 -7.61
N LEU A 62 3.99 8.30 -6.59
CA LEU A 62 3.77 7.30 -5.56
C LEU A 62 2.57 7.66 -4.68
N LYS A 63 2.46 8.93 -4.27
CA LYS A 63 1.31 9.42 -3.51
C LYS A 63 0.00 9.23 -4.29
N ASP A 64 -0.03 9.64 -5.54
CA ASP A 64 -1.17 9.45 -6.44
C ASP A 64 -1.50 7.97 -6.63
N PHE A 65 -0.48 7.10 -6.68
CA PHE A 65 -0.70 5.66 -6.73
C PHE A 65 -1.35 5.15 -5.45
N PHE A 66 -0.82 5.47 -4.27
CA PHE A 66 -1.40 5.02 -3.01
C PHE A 66 -2.83 5.53 -2.80
N GLU A 67 -3.12 6.78 -3.19
CA GLU A 67 -4.47 7.35 -3.06
C GLU A 67 -5.49 6.73 -4.02
N ASN A 68 -5.06 6.34 -5.24
CA ASN A 68 -5.99 5.91 -6.30
C ASN A 68 -5.94 4.40 -6.61
N PHE A 69 -4.97 3.66 -6.07
CA PHE A 69 -4.85 2.24 -6.33
C PHE A 69 -5.84 1.45 -5.47
N SER A 70 -6.74 0.77 -6.16
CA SER A 70 -7.67 -0.17 -5.58
C SER A 70 -7.75 -1.41 -6.45
N VAL A 71 -7.96 -2.57 -5.82
CA VAL A 71 -8.10 -3.86 -6.47
C VAL A 71 -9.42 -4.46 -6.04
N THR A 72 -10.32 -4.70 -6.99
CA THR A 72 -11.58 -5.40 -6.69
C THR A 72 -11.45 -6.86 -7.06
N VAL A 73 -11.53 -7.71 -6.05
CA VAL A 73 -11.37 -9.16 -6.22
C VAL A 73 -12.67 -9.81 -6.67
N PRO A 74 -12.65 -11.04 -7.24
CA PRO A 74 -13.85 -11.69 -7.75
C PRO A 74 -14.96 -11.93 -6.71
N THR A 75 -14.62 -11.96 -5.41
CA THR A 75 -15.57 -12.05 -4.30
C THR A 75 -16.35 -10.76 -4.04
N GLY A 76 -15.99 -9.66 -4.74
CA GLY A 76 -16.62 -8.34 -4.62
C GLY A 76 -15.96 -7.41 -3.61
N GLU A 77 -14.91 -7.86 -2.93
CA GLU A 77 -14.16 -7.05 -1.95
C GLU A 77 -13.18 -6.12 -2.67
N THR A 78 -13.11 -4.85 -2.25
CA THR A 78 -12.14 -3.89 -2.79
C THR A 78 -11.02 -3.67 -1.78
N TYR A 79 -9.82 -3.99 -2.19
CA TYR A 79 -8.59 -3.71 -1.46
C TYR A 79 -8.05 -2.35 -1.90
N ARG A 80 -7.69 -1.50 -0.94
CA ARG A 80 -7.09 -0.17 -1.20
C ARG A 80 -6.13 0.20 -0.09
N PHE A 81 -5.37 1.25 -0.31
CA PHE A 81 -4.56 1.83 0.75
C PHE A 81 -5.42 2.73 1.65
N TYR A 82 -5.33 2.51 2.95
CA TYR A 82 -5.93 3.36 3.98
C TYR A 82 -4.83 4.00 4.81
N HIS A 83 -4.88 5.30 5.02
CA HIS A 83 -4.02 5.99 5.97
C HIS A 83 -4.72 6.14 7.31
N ASP A 84 -4.10 5.61 8.36
CA ASP A 84 -4.50 5.83 9.74
C ASP A 84 -3.61 6.92 10.35
N GLU A 85 -4.16 8.13 10.38
CA GLU A 85 -3.50 9.32 10.91
C GLU A 85 -3.14 9.20 12.40
N ALA A 86 -3.87 8.38 13.17
CA ALA A 86 -3.63 8.26 14.63
C ALA A 86 -2.32 7.57 14.97
N VAL A 87 -1.85 6.69 14.08
CA VAL A 87 -0.58 5.96 14.20
C VAL A 87 0.39 6.29 13.07
N ASN A 88 0.00 7.23 12.19
CA ASN A 88 0.69 7.59 10.97
C ASN A 88 1.09 6.41 10.08
N LYS A 89 0.21 5.40 9.98
CA LYS A 89 0.49 4.19 9.20
C LYS A 89 -0.47 4.07 8.03
N MET A 90 0.05 3.66 6.88
CA MET A 90 -0.76 3.28 5.74
C MET A 90 -0.88 1.77 5.67
N TYR A 91 -2.07 1.27 5.33
CA TYR A 91 -2.43 -0.14 5.32
C TYR A 91 -3.03 -0.53 3.96
N PHE A 92 -2.58 -1.63 3.37
CA PHE A 92 -3.25 -2.22 2.21
C PHE A 92 -4.18 -3.35 2.66
N ALA A 93 -5.50 -3.11 2.58
CA ALA A 93 -6.51 -4.03 3.07
C ALA A 93 -7.87 -3.80 2.36
N ASP A 94 -8.81 -4.71 2.61
CA ASP A 94 -10.25 -4.49 2.43
C ASP A 94 -10.82 -3.62 3.57
N ASP A 95 -12.08 -3.17 3.46
CA ASP A 95 -12.73 -2.36 4.52
C ASP A 95 -12.72 -3.08 5.89
N ALA A 96 -12.99 -4.39 5.90
CA ALA A 96 -13.02 -5.18 7.13
C ALA A 96 -11.63 -5.29 7.77
N GLY A 97 -10.61 -5.60 6.98
CA GLY A 97 -9.23 -5.71 7.41
C GLY A 97 -8.63 -4.38 7.84
N TYR A 98 -9.06 -3.25 7.26
CA TYR A 98 -8.68 -1.93 7.76
C TYR A 98 -9.24 -1.67 9.16
N VAL A 99 -10.51 -1.99 9.41
CA VAL A 99 -11.12 -1.85 10.73
C VAL A 99 -10.41 -2.74 11.77
N GLU A 100 -10.05 -3.97 11.41
CA GLU A 100 -9.27 -4.86 12.28
C GLU A 100 -7.84 -4.34 12.52
N ALA A 101 -7.15 -3.87 11.48
CA ALA A 101 -5.81 -3.30 11.59
C ALA A 101 -5.81 -2.06 12.49
N GLN A 102 -6.80 -1.18 12.36
CA GLN A 102 -6.96 -0.01 13.20
C GLN A 102 -7.20 -0.39 14.68
N LYS A 103 -8.05 -1.40 14.94
CA LYS A 103 -8.27 -1.91 16.31
C LYS A 103 -6.97 -2.44 16.92
N PHE A 104 -6.22 -3.23 16.16
CA PHE A 104 -4.96 -3.81 16.62
C PHE A 104 -3.89 -2.74 16.87
N ALA A 105 -3.76 -1.78 15.95
CA ALA A 105 -2.81 -0.68 16.07
C ALA A 105 -3.07 0.21 17.30
N ARG A 106 -4.35 0.54 17.55
CA ARG A 106 -4.76 1.34 18.72
C ARG A 106 -4.58 0.59 20.04
N GLN A 107 -4.84 -0.72 20.06
CA GLN A 107 -4.56 -1.54 21.25
C GLN A 107 -3.06 -1.57 21.58
N LYS A 108 -2.22 -1.76 20.56
CA LYS A 108 -0.76 -1.77 20.75
C LYS A 108 -0.22 -0.42 21.25
N GLN A 109 -0.74 0.69 20.71
CA GLN A 109 -0.41 2.04 21.17
C GLN A 109 -0.81 2.31 22.63
N SER A 110 -1.85 1.63 23.12
CA SER A 110 -2.31 1.75 24.51
C SER A 110 -1.37 1.00 25.47
N LEU A 111 -0.85 -0.15 25.03
CA LEU A 111 0.10 -0.97 25.78
C LEU A 111 1.51 -0.36 25.86
N GLU A 112 1.94 0.41 24.86
CA GLU A 112 3.25 1.10 24.88
C GLU A 112 3.25 2.41 25.69
N LYS A 113 2.09 2.82 26.22
CA LYS A 113 1.93 4.02 27.07
C LYS A 113 1.82 3.71 28.57
N GLU A 114 1.88 2.44 28.97
CA GLU A 114 1.96 1.99 30.37
C GLU A 114 3.41 1.76 30.82
#